data_AF-Q5TWS7-F1
#
_entry.id   AF-Q5TWS7-F1
#
_cell.length_a   1.000
_cell.length_b   1.000
_cell.length_c   1.000
_cell.angle_alpha   90.00
_cell.angle_beta   90.00
_cell.angle_gamma   90.00
#
_symmetry.space_group_name_H-M   'P 1'
#
loop_
_entity.id
_entity.type
_entity.pdbx_description
1 polymer ?
#
loop_
_entity_poly.entity_id
_entity_poly.type
_entity_poly.pdbx_seq_one_letter_code
_entity_poly.pdbx_strand_id
1 'polypeptide(L)'
;MSIVNIYIHDENIYNVEKKPPEKPPKPPLYHSRFEHQVRQETKSCKDAHRTMGFSKIPLPGPADFLRKNCGPRHRATKSAPVRLCTGHKPPIPKPHEPSPCQVLKVVDFRKENIKKVVAANPKKPRPRYADTRKGDFHDLEKSGLMPIYMCQPKFGKVPQYLTRRKKDLAAQKDRLIEDRAQQQPRCSYILQEERVELLKGLKKNWEKLQQEYQSLPLLTDTVPKMIRKAKLENNLKQLEKDILTIENNPYIYLYDDDQKDA
;
A
#
# COMPACT_ATOMS: atom_id res chain seq x y z
N MET A 1 41.63 36.04 -20.12
CA MET A 1 40.25 35.79 -19.65
C MET A 1 39.72 34.57 -20.40
N SER A 2 39.80 33.39 -19.80
CA SER A 2 39.34 32.13 -20.41
C SER A 2 37.82 32.07 -20.38
N ILE A 3 37.20 31.98 -21.56
CA ILE A 3 35.75 31.85 -21.72
C ILE A 3 35.39 30.37 -21.51
N VAL A 4 34.59 30.08 -20.50
CA VAL A 4 34.05 28.73 -20.26
C VAL A 4 32.74 28.61 -21.03
N ASN A 5 32.76 27.87 -22.13
CA ASN A 5 31.54 27.52 -22.86
C ASN A 5 30.87 26.34 -22.16
N ILE A 6 29.71 26.58 -21.57
CA ILE A 6 28.91 25.53 -20.94
C ILE A 6 27.90 25.04 -21.99
N TYR A 7 28.12 23.81 -22.48
CA TYR A 7 27.37 23.24 -23.61
C TYR A 7 26.14 22.41 -23.19
N ILE A 8 25.94 22.17 -21.89
CA ILE A 8 24.85 21.35 -21.37
C ILE A 8 24.32 22.00 -20.10
N HIS A 9 23.06 22.44 -20.15
CA HIS A 9 22.31 22.95 -19.02
C HIS A 9 20.90 22.35 -19.05
N ASP A 10 20.51 21.65 -17.98
CA ASP A 10 19.15 21.11 -17.79
C ASP A 10 18.25 22.10 -17.04
N GLU A 11 18.62 23.39 -17.08
CA GLU A 11 17.90 24.45 -16.39
C GLU A 11 16.66 24.83 -17.21
N ASN A 12 15.49 24.66 -16.60
CA ASN A 12 14.22 24.98 -17.21
C ASN A 12 13.56 26.13 -16.42
N ILE A 13 13.45 27.30 -17.04
CA ILE A 13 12.86 28.51 -16.45
C ILE A 13 11.43 28.24 -15.93
N TYR A 14 10.69 27.35 -16.57
CA TYR A 14 9.33 26.95 -16.16
C TYR A 14 9.29 26.10 -14.87
N ASN A 15 10.43 25.64 -14.35
CA ASN A 15 10.50 24.94 -13.06
C ASN A 15 10.72 25.89 -11.87
N VAL A 16 11.09 27.15 -12.12
CA VAL A 16 11.38 28.14 -11.05
C VAL A 16 10.11 28.54 -10.29
N GLU A 17 8.96 28.55 -10.98
CA GLU A 17 7.65 28.91 -10.40
C GLU A 17 6.84 27.70 -9.90
N LYS A 18 7.30 26.47 -10.15
CA LYS A 18 6.60 25.26 -9.72
C LYS A 18 6.69 25.14 -8.21
N LYS A 19 5.63 25.55 -7.52
CA LYS A 19 5.48 25.32 -6.08
C LYS A 19 5.63 23.82 -5.81
N PRO A 20 6.42 23.42 -4.80
CA PRO A 20 6.51 22.02 -4.41
C PRO A 20 5.09 21.49 -4.13
N PRO A 21 4.80 20.21 -4.44
CA PRO A 21 3.49 19.65 -4.21
C PRO A 21 3.08 19.87 -2.75
N GLU A 22 1.85 20.34 -2.53
CA GLU A 22 1.33 20.58 -1.20
C GLU A 22 1.43 19.29 -0.38
N LYS A 23 1.99 19.39 0.83
CA LYS A 23 2.13 18.23 1.71
C LYS A 23 0.72 17.71 2.00
N PRO A 24 0.46 16.39 1.87
CA PRO A 24 -0.84 15.85 2.19
C PRO A 24 -1.20 16.20 3.65
N PRO A 25 -2.48 16.49 3.95
CA PRO A 25 -2.91 16.77 5.31
C PRO A 25 -2.54 15.60 6.22
N LYS A 26 -2.08 15.91 7.43
CA LYS A 26 -1.76 14.88 8.42
C LYS A 26 -3.02 14.03 8.65
N PRO A 27 -2.88 12.69 8.70
CA PRO A 27 -4.03 11.84 9.01
C PRO A 27 -4.60 12.21 10.38
N PRO A 28 -5.91 12.01 10.61
CA PRO A 28 -6.53 12.25 11.90
C PRO A 28 -5.82 11.45 13.00
N LEU A 29 -5.74 12.03 14.19
CA LEU A 29 -5.13 11.37 15.34
C LEU A 29 -5.88 10.08 15.67
N TYR A 30 -5.14 9.00 15.91
CA TYR A 30 -5.74 7.73 16.30
C TYR A 30 -6.42 7.84 17.67
N HIS A 31 -7.71 7.50 17.73
CA HIS A 31 -8.47 7.36 18.96
C HIS A 31 -8.71 5.88 19.27
N SER A 32 -8.40 5.47 20.50
CA SER A 32 -8.61 4.09 20.93
C SER A 32 -10.10 3.75 20.95
N ARG A 33 -10.47 2.57 20.46
CA ARG A 33 -11.85 2.05 20.53
C ARG A 33 -12.39 1.95 21.96
N PHE A 34 -11.50 1.93 22.95
CA PHE A 34 -11.84 1.84 24.37
C PHE A 34 -11.79 3.20 25.08
N GLU A 35 -11.51 4.31 24.38
CA GLU A 35 -11.36 5.62 25.00
C GLU A 35 -12.60 6.03 25.82
N HIS A 36 -13.80 5.80 25.29
CA HIS A 36 -15.04 6.15 25.98
C HIS A 36 -15.25 5.32 27.25
N GLN A 37 -14.89 4.03 27.22
CA GLN A 37 -14.96 3.14 28.37
C GLN A 37 -13.97 3.57 29.45
N VAL A 38 -12.71 3.83 29.09
CA VAL A 38 -11.68 4.28 30.05
C VAL A 38 -12.06 5.62 30.67
N ARG A 39 -12.59 6.57 29.88
CA ARG A 39 -13.11 7.86 30.39
C ARG A 39 -14.28 7.69 31.35
N GLN A 40 -15.20 6.76 31.07
CA GLN A 40 -16.30 6.47 31.98
C GLN A 40 -15.83 5.81 33.27
N GLU A 41 -14.91 4.85 33.18
CA GLU A 41 -14.34 4.14 34.34
C GLU A 41 -13.56 5.11 35.24
N THR A 42 -12.75 6.00 34.67
CA THR A 42 -12.02 7.04 35.42
C THR A 42 -12.94 8.12 35.99
N LYS A 43 -13.97 8.55 35.27
CA LYS A 43 -14.98 9.49 35.81
C LYS A 43 -15.88 8.83 36.86
N SER A 44 -16.07 7.53 36.79
CA SER A 44 -16.71 6.74 37.84
C SER A 44 -15.77 6.56 39.03
N CYS A 45 -15.35 7.68 39.63
CA CYS A 45 -14.85 7.70 40.99
C CYS A 45 -15.99 7.21 41.89
N LYS A 46 -16.09 5.89 42.02
CA LYS A 46 -17.23 5.21 42.64
C LYS A 46 -17.42 5.50 44.13
N ASP A 47 -16.48 6.18 44.78
CA ASP A 47 -16.63 6.51 46.20
C ASP A 47 -15.95 7.85 46.49
N ALA A 48 -16.71 8.95 46.47
CA ALA A 48 -16.21 10.31 46.72
C ALA A 48 -15.53 10.50 48.10
N HIS A 49 -15.63 9.51 49.00
CA HIS A 49 -15.12 9.56 50.36
C HIS A 49 -14.54 8.21 50.86
N ARG A 50 -14.11 7.28 49.98
CA ARG A 50 -13.59 5.96 50.41
C ARG A 50 -12.28 6.02 51.18
N THR A 51 -11.39 6.96 50.87
CA THR A 51 -10.04 6.98 51.46
C THR A 51 -10.01 7.65 52.83
N MET A 52 -10.75 8.75 53.02
CA MET A 52 -10.70 9.57 54.25
C MET A 52 -12.07 9.80 54.91
N GLY A 53 -13.16 9.22 54.38
CA GLY A 53 -14.51 9.44 54.90
C GLY A 53 -15.05 10.86 54.66
N PHE A 54 -16.19 11.17 55.26
CA PHE A 54 -16.76 12.53 55.23
C PHE A 54 -16.03 13.44 56.23
N SER A 55 -15.73 14.68 55.84
CA SER A 55 -15.13 15.67 56.76
C SER A 55 -16.10 16.07 57.89
N LYS A 56 -17.40 16.08 57.60
CA LYS A 56 -18.50 16.18 58.56
C LYS A 56 -19.55 15.15 58.15
N ILE A 57 -19.90 14.25 59.05
CA ILE A 57 -20.88 13.19 58.76
C ILE A 57 -22.23 13.86 58.49
N PRO A 58 -22.83 13.67 57.30
CA PRO A 58 -24.16 14.20 57.03
C PRO A 58 -25.17 13.47 57.90
N LEU A 59 -25.78 14.19 58.84
CA LEU A 59 -26.85 13.66 59.68
C LEU A 59 -28.18 13.79 58.93
N PRO A 60 -29.00 12.73 58.87
CA PRO A 60 -30.34 12.84 58.29
C PRO A 60 -31.19 13.81 59.13
N GLY A 61 -32.08 14.55 58.47
CA GLY A 61 -33.00 15.43 59.19
C GLY A 61 -33.96 14.62 60.08
N PRO A 62 -34.58 15.22 61.11
CA PRO A 62 -35.50 14.52 62.01
C PRO A 62 -36.75 13.93 61.29
N ALA A 63 -37.08 14.41 60.09
CA ALA A 63 -38.14 13.87 59.24
C ALA A 63 -37.73 12.61 58.45
N ASP A 64 -36.42 12.36 58.30
CA ASP A 64 -35.82 11.27 57.53
C ASP A 64 -35.51 10.05 58.41
N PHE A 65 -36.41 9.75 59.35
CA PHE A 65 -36.29 8.55 60.17
C PHE A 65 -36.52 7.28 59.33
N LEU A 66 -35.89 6.18 59.74
CA LEU A 66 -36.03 4.89 59.05
C LEU A 66 -37.50 4.43 59.05
N ARG A 67 -38.10 4.38 57.86
CA ARG A 67 -39.46 3.86 57.66
C ARG A 67 -39.40 2.36 57.32
N LYS A 68 -40.45 1.62 57.71
CA LYS A 68 -40.60 0.21 57.36
C LYS A 68 -40.45 0.03 55.84
N ASN A 69 -39.53 -0.83 55.42
CA ASN A 69 -39.18 -1.12 54.01
C ASN A 69 -38.31 -0.10 53.24
N CYS A 70 -37.73 0.92 53.90
CA CYS A 70 -36.85 1.93 53.25
C CYS A 70 -35.34 1.61 53.32
N GLY A 71 -34.95 0.34 53.14
CA GLY A 71 -33.55 -0.07 52.99
C GLY A 71 -33.28 -0.65 51.61
N PRO A 72 -32.00 -0.92 51.23
CA PRO A 72 -31.67 -1.63 50.00
C PRO A 72 -32.42 -2.96 49.94
N ARG A 73 -33.39 -3.09 49.01
CA ARG A 73 -34.18 -4.31 48.84
C ARG A 73 -33.52 -5.13 47.73
N HIS A 74 -32.93 -6.25 48.09
CA HIS A 74 -32.57 -7.28 47.10
C HIS A 74 -33.84 -7.98 46.62
N ARG A 75 -34.53 -7.40 45.63
CA ARG A 75 -35.58 -8.12 44.92
C ARG A 75 -34.93 -8.98 43.84
N ALA A 76 -35.00 -10.30 43.99
CA ALA A 76 -34.78 -11.19 42.86
C ALA A 76 -35.91 -10.95 41.84
N THR A 77 -35.58 -10.39 40.68
CA THR A 77 -36.53 -10.30 39.56
C THR A 77 -36.90 -11.72 39.15
N LYS A 78 -38.19 -12.10 39.23
CA LYS A 78 -38.69 -13.39 38.73
C LYS A 78 -38.73 -13.46 37.19
N SER A 79 -38.00 -12.60 36.49
CA SER A 79 -37.71 -12.84 35.08
C SER A 79 -36.52 -13.79 35.01
N ALA A 80 -36.78 -15.00 34.52
CA ALA A 80 -35.72 -15.93 34.16
C ALA A 80 -34.68 -15.16 33.33
N PRO A 81 -33.37 -15.23 33.66
CA PRO A 81 -32.39 -14.63 32.79
C PRO A 81 -32.51 -15.31 31.43
N VAL A 82 -32.77 -14.52 30.39
CA VAL A 82 -32.59 -14.95 29.00
C VAL A 82 -31.08 -15.10 28.78
N ARG A 83 -30.50 -16.12 29.40
CA ARG A 83 -29.31 -16.76 28.90
C ARG A 83 -29.83 -17.93 28.09
N LEU A 84 -30.06 -17.71 26.79
CA LEU A 84 -29.95 -18.80 25.85
C LEU A 84 -28.51 -19.30 25.95
N CYS A 85 -28.28 -20.24 26.87
CA CYS A 85 -27.14 -21.13 26.80
C CYS A 85 -27.37 -21.94 25.53
N THR A 86 -26.83 -21.46 24.41
CA THR A 86 -26.76 -22.16 23.11
C THR A 86 -25.73 -23.29 23.17
N GLY A 87 -25.92 -24.18 24.13
CA GLY A 87 -25.12 -25.37 24.33
C GLY A 87 -26.01 -26.38 25.03
N HIS A 88 -26.79 -27.13 24.26
CA HIS A 88 -27.48 -28.32 24.75
C HIS A 88 -26.41 -29.23 25.35
N LYS A 89 -26.29 -29.25 26.69
CA LYS A 89 -25.64 -30.37 27.35
C LYS A 89 -26.38 -31.63 26.87
N PRO A 90 -25.67 -32.68 26.47
CA PRO A 90 -26.35 -33.89 26.02
C PRO A 90 -27.30 -34.36 27.13
N PRO A 91 -28.50 -34.83 26.77
CA PRO A 91 -29.45 -35.35 27.76
C PRO A 91 -28.78 -36.46 28.56
N ILE A 92 -29.11 -36.53 29.85
CA ILE A 92 -28.59 -37.55 30.75
C ILE A 92 -28.95 -38.92 30.16
N PRO A 93 -27.99 -39.87 30.05
CA PRO A 93 -28.26 -41.20 29.54
C PRO A 93 -29.43 -41.85 30.30
N LYS A 94 -30.39 -42.43 29.56
CA LYS A 94 -31.56 -43.03 30.19
C LYS A 94 -31.18 -44.33 30.90
N PRO A 95 -31.87 -44.72 31.99
CA PRO A 95 -31.52 -45.91 32.79
C PRO A 95 -31.47 -47.23 32.01
N HIS A 96 -32.15 -47.33 30.87
CA HIS A 96 -32.27 -48.55 30.07
C HIS A 96 -31.63 -48.45 28.66
N GLU A 97 -30.99 -47.33 28.34
CA GLU A 97 -30.20 -47.26 27.11
C GLU A 97 -28.86 -47.97 27.34
N PRO A 98 -28.49 -48.98 26.53
CA PRO A 98 -27.17 -49.56 26.65
C PRO A 98 -26.17 -48.44 26.39
N SER A 99 -25.43 -48.04 27.43
CA SER A 99 -24.23 -47.23 27.25
C SER A 99 -23.43 -47.85 26.10
N PRO A 100 -22.80 -47.08 25.18
CA PRO A 100 -21.80 -47.62 24.27
C PRO A 100 -20.73 -48.20 25.18
N CYS A 101 -20.89 -49.46 25.52
CA CYS A 101 -20.08 -50.15 26.47
C CYS A 101 -18.76 -50.20 25.75
N GLN A 102 -17.85 -49.31 26.13
CA GLN A 102 -16.48 -49.41 25.68
C GLN A 102 -16.11 -50.82 26.10
N VAL A 103 -16.01 -51.71 25.11
CA VAL A 103 -15.69 -53.12 25.35
C VAL A 103 -14.36 -53.05 26.07
N LEU A 104 -14.39 -53.19 27.40
CA LEU A 104 -13.20 -53.25 28.21
C LEU A 104 -12.58 -54.55 27.79
N LYS A 105 -11.68 -54.47 26.80
CA LYS A 105 -10.88 -55.62 26.40
C LYS A 105 -10.28 -56.13 27.69
N VAL A 106 -10.61 -57.37 28.05
CA VAL A 106 -9.98 -58.04 29.18
C VAL A 106 -8.55 -58.29 28.75
N VAL A 107 -7.69 -57.31 29.05
CA VAL A 107 -6.30 -57.28 28.65
C VAL A 107 -5.48 -57.84 29.78
N ASP A 108 -4.67 -58.84 29.44
CA ASP A 108 -3.70 -59.42 30.35
C ASP A 108 -2.47 -58.51 30.43
N PHE A 109 -2.49 -57.53 31.35
CA PHE A 109 -1.49 -56.45 31.43
C PHE A 109 -0.05 -56.95 31.55
N ARG A 110 0.16 -58.13 32.15
CA ARG A 110 1.50 -58.77 32.21
C ARG A 110 2.02 -59.11 30.82
N LYS A 111 1.20 -59.74 29.98
CA LYS A 111 1.57 -60.10 28.61
C LYS A 111 1.75 -58.86 27.74
N GLU A 112 0.90 -57.85 27.91
CA GLU A 112 1.08 -56.58 27.20
C GLU A 112 2.34 -55.83 27.60
N ASN A 113 2.65 -55.76 28.90
CA ASN A 113 3.85 -55.08 29.37
C ASN A 113 5.11 -55.78 28.85
N ILE A 114 5.13 -57.12 28.85
CA ILE A 114 6.23 -57.89 28.25
C ILE A 114 6.36 -57.57 26.75
N LYS A 115 5.25 -57.61 26.00
CA LYS A 115 5.25 -57.27 24.57
C LYS A 115 5.74 -55.84 24.32
N LYS A 116 5.29 -54.88 25.13
CA LYS A 116 5.69 -53.47 25.05
C LYS A 116 7.19 -53.30 25.30
N VAL A 117 7.75 -53.97 26.30
CA VAL A 117 9.18 -53.89 26.63
C VAL A 117 10.04 -54.58 25.57
N VAL A 118 9.64 -55.77 25.10
CA VAL A 118 10.37 -56.51 24.05
C VAL A 118 10.33 -55.75 22.71
N ALA A 119 9.21 -55.11 22.38
CA ALA A 119 9.07 -54.31 21.17
C ALA A 119 9.62 -52.87 21.31
N ALA A 120 9.98 -52.43 22.52
CA ALA A 120 10.48 -51.09 22.74
C ALA A 120 11.92 -50.96 22.25
N ASN A 121 12.15 -49.97 21.38
CA ASN A 121 13.51 -49.61 20.98
C ASN A 121 14.28 -49.01 22.17
N PRO A 122 15.57 -49.33 22.34
CA PRO A 122 16.38 -48.73 23.39
C PRO A 122 16.48 -47.21 23.21
N LYS A 123 16.53 -46.48 24.33
CA LYS A 123 16.75 -45.04 24.30
C LYS A 123 18.11 -44.76 23.69
N LYS A 124 18.15 -44.05 22.55
CA LYS A 124 19.40 -43.61 21.94
C LYS A 124 20.12 -42.66 22.90
N PRO A 125 21.41 -42.90 23.22
CA PRO A 125 22.16 -41.99 24.09
C PRO A 125 22.29 -40.63 23.41
N ARG A 126 22.24 -39.56 24.21
CA ARG A 126 22.50 -38.21 23.70
C ARG A 126 23.99 -38.03 23.44
N PRO A 127 24.39 -37.41 22.32
CA PRO A 127 25.80 -37.12 22.07
C PRO A 127 26.30 -36.09 23.07
N ARG A 128 27.32 -36.46 23.85
CA ARG A 128 27.96 -35.63 24.88
C ARG A 128 29.48 -35.70 24.73
N TYR A 129 30.16 -34.64 25.15
CA TYR A 129 31.62 -34.65 25.31
C TYR A 129 31.97 -34.46 26.79
N ALA A 130 33.11 -35.01 27.19
CA ALA A 130 33.70 -34.77 28.51
C ALA A 130 34.71 -33.63 28.39
N ASP A 131 34.56 -32.61 29.22
CA ASP A 131 35.49 -31.47 29.24
C ASP A 131 36.62 -31.72 30.25
N THR A 132 36.29 -32.26 31.43
CA THR A 132 37.25 -32.53 32.49
C THR A 132 37.54 -34.02 32.68
N ARG A 133 38.74 -34.34 33.18
CA ARG A 133 39.15 -35.70 33.59
C ARG A 133 38.28 -36.28 34.71
N LYS A 134 37.52 -35.44 35.42
CA LYS A 134 36.62 -35.82 36.52
C LYS A 134 35.20 -36.19 36.03
N GLY A 135 34.93 -36.08 34.73
CA GLY A 135 33.66 -36.52 34.14
C GLY A 135 32.58 -35.44 34.09
N ASP A 136 32.94 -34.15 33.99
CA ASP A 136 31.96 -33.13 33.65
C ASP A 136 31.58 -33.28 32.17
N PHE A 137 30.31 -33.61 31.92
CA PHE A 137 29.77 -33.85 30.58
C PHE A 137 28.87 -32.70 30.12
N HIS A 138 29.04 -32.29 28.86
CA HIS A 138 28.20 -31.30 28.20
C HIS A 138 27.53 -31.89 26.94
N ASP A 139 26.32 -31.43 26.64
CA ASP A 139 25.57 -31.85 25.45
C ASP A 139 26.22 -31.28 24.17
N LEU A 140 26.61 -32.16 23.24
CA LEU A 140 27.36 -31.77 22.05
C LEU A 140 26.54 -30.88 21.10
N GLU A 141 25.23 -31.14 20.97
CA GLU A 141 24.32 -30.37 20.11
C GLU A 141 24.15 -28.91 20.53
N LYS A 142 24.27 -28.58 21.83
CA LYS A 142 24.07 -27.21 22.33
C LYS A 142 25.38 -26.45 22.55
N SER A 143 26.50 -27.17 22.52
CA SER A 143 27.82 -26.63 22.84
C SER A 143 28.41 -25.68 21.79
N GLY A 144 27.81 -25.60 20.59
CA GLY A 144 28.38 -24.85 19.46
C GLY A 144 29.60 -25.52 18.80
N LEU A 145 30.08 -26.65 19.33
CA LEU A 145 31.21 -27.41 18.77
C LEU A 145 30.83 -28.24 17.54
N MET A 146 29.53 -28.47 17.31
CA MET A 146 29.03 -29.21 16.16
C MET A 146 28.55 -28.24 15.06
N PRO A 147 28.94 -28.46 13.78
CA PRO A 147 28.47 -27.64 12.69
C PRO A 147 27.04 -28.01 12.25
N ILE A 148 26.06 -27.61 13.05
CA ILE A 148 24.64 -27.94 12.87
C ILE A 148 24.07 -27.30 11.60
N TYR A 149 24.55 -26.11 11.24
CA TYR A 149 24.00 -25.31 10.14
C TYR A 149 24.58 -25.66 8.76
N MET A 150 25.77 -26.27 8.71
CA MET A 150 26.43 -26.64 7.44
C MET A 150 25.79 -27.86 6.79
N CYS A 151 25.38 -28.85 7.60
CA CYS A 151 24.79 -30.10 7.11
C CYS A 151 23.27 -29.99 6.88
N GLN A 152 22.68 -28.80 6.94
CA GLN A 152 21.26 -28.65 6.70
C GLN A 152 20.92 -28.91 5.23
N PRO A 153 19.81 -29.59 4.91
CA PRO A 153 19.43 -29.90 3.53
C PRO A 153 19.10 -28.64 2.70
N LYS A 154 18.92 -27.49 3.37
CA LYS A 154 18.66 -26.18 2.77
C LYS A 154 19.92 -25.32 2.63
N PHE A 155 21.05 -25.76 3.17
CA PHE A 155 22.32 -25.05 3.05
C PHE A 155 22.72 -24.93 1.58
N GLY A 156 23.17 -23.74 1.16
CA GLY A 156 23.51 -23.46 -0.24
C GLY A 156 22.34 -23.40 -1.22
N LYS A 157 21.08 -23.59 -0.78
CA LYS A 157 19.90 -23.49 -1.64
C LYS A 157 19.27 -22.10 -1.52
N VAL A 158 18.86 -21.54 -2.66
CA VAL A 158 18.11 -20.28 -2.70
C VAL A 158 16.75 -20.48 -2.02
N PRO A 159 16.41 -19.67 -1.00
CA PRO A 159 15.09 -19.72 -0.38
C PRO A 159 13.95 -19.49 -1.37
N GLN A 160 12.87 -20.26 -1.23
CA GLN A 160 11.72 -20.22 -2.14
C GLN A 160 11.10 -18.82 -2.26
N TYR A 161 11.10 -18.03 -1.18
CA TYR A 161 10.53 -16.68 -1.19
C TYR A 161 11.29 -15.72 -2.14
N LEU A 162 12.60 -15.91 -2.35
CA LEU A 162 13.37 -15.08 -3.28
C LEU A 162 12.95 -15.36 -4.73
N THR A 163 12.70 -16.63 -5.06
CA THR A 163 12.20 -17.01 -6.39
C THR A 163 10.81 -16.44 -6.64
N ARG A 164 9.93 -16.45 -5.63
CA ARG A 164 8.60 -15.83 -5.68
C ARG A 164 8.72 -14.32 -5.89
N ARG A 165 9.54 -13.64 -5.09
CA ARG A 165 9.75 -12.20 -5.19
C ARG A 165 10.30 -11.79 -6.56
N LYS A 166 11.21 -12.57 -7.15
CA LYS A 166 11.72 -12.31 -8.50
C LYS A 166 10.60 -12.37 -9.55
N LYS A 167 9.69 -13.35 -9.45
CA LYS A 167 8.52 -13.46 -10.33
C LYS A 167 7.54 -12.31 -10.12
N ASP A 168 7.26 -11.94 -8.86
CA ASP A 168 6.36 -10.83 -8.54
C ASP A 168 6.88 -9.51 -9.12
N LEU A 169 8.19 -9.25 -9.00
CA LEU A 169 8.81 -8.06 -9.58
C LEU A 169 8.81 -8.06 -11.11
N ALA A 170 8.99 -9.22 -11.75
CA ALA A 170 8.88 -9.33 -13.21
C ALA A 170 7.46 -9.03 -13.67
N ALA A 171 6.45 -9.68 -13.07
CA ALA A 171 5.05 -9.44 -13.39
C ALA A 171 4.63 -7.97 -13.16
N GLN A 172 5.16 -7.32 -12.12
CA GLN A 172 4.90 -5.91 -11.89
C GLN A 172 5.49 -5.01 -12.98
N LYS A 173 6.70 -5.32 -13.47
CA LYS A 173 7.31 -4.59 -14.59
C LYS A 173 6.51 -4.76 -15.87
N ASP A 174 6.09 -5.98 -16.16
CA ASP A 174 5.30 -6.28 -17.37
C ASP A 174 3.98 -5.52 -17.37
N ARG A 175 3.27 -5.48 -16.22
CA ARG A 175 2.06 -4.66 -16.05
C ARG A 175 2.30 -3.17 -16.31
N LEU A 176 3.40 -2.61 -15.79
CA LEU A 176 3.72 -1.20 -16.02
C LEU A 176 4.01 -0.90 -17.50
N ILE A 177 4.62 -1.85 -18.22
CA ILE A 177 4.87 -1.73 -19.66
C ILE A 177 3.54 -1.80 -20.43
N GLU A 178 2.66 -2.74 -20.07
CA GLU A 178 1.32 -2.87 -20.65
C GLU A 178 0.46 -1.63 -20.41
N ASP A 179 0.41 -1.13 -19.16
CA ASP A 179 -0.32 0.10 -18.81
C ASP A 179 0.19 1.30 -19.61
N ARG A 180 1.53 1.41 -19.77
CA ARG A 180 2.14 2.47 -20.58
C ARG A 180 1.85 2.30 -22.07
N ALA A 181 1.77 1.08 -22.57
CA ALA A 181 1.43 0.80 -23.96
C ALA A 181 -0.06 1.05 -24.26
N GLN A 182 -0.94 0.84 -23.28
CA GLN A 182 -2.37 1.16 -23.39
C GLN A 182 -2.65 2.67 -23.36
N GLN A 183 -1.80 3.45 -22.68
CA GLN A 183 -1.87 4.90 -22.76
C GLN A 183 -1.49 5.35 -24.19
N GLN A 184 -2.49 5.82 -24.94
CA GLN A 184 -2.24 6.46 -26.23
C GLN A 184 -1.26 7.63 -26.03
N PRO A 185 -0.24 7.76 -26.90
CA PRO A 185 0.66 8.89 -26.82
C PRO A 185 -0.15 10.17 -27.02
N ARG A 186 -0.02 11.13 -26.10
CA ARG A 186 -0.71 12.44 -26.16
C ARG A 186 -0.31 13.28 -27.37
N CYS A 187 0.72 12.85 -28.08
CA CYS A 187 1.25 13.56 -29.22
C CYS A 187 1.61 12.59 -30.35
N SER A 188 1.20 12.95 -31.55
CA SER A 188 1.56 12.28 -32.80
C SER A 188 2.91 12.80 -33.29
N TYR A 189 3.73 11.92 -33.86
CA TYR A 189 4.99 12.30 -34.49
C TYR A 189 4.80 12.43 -36.00
N ILE A 190 5.18 13.58 -36.57
CA ILE A 190 5.14 13.76 -38.03
C ILE A 190 6.23 12.90 -38.65
N LEU A 191 5.85 11.99 -39.54
CA LEU A 191 6.82 11.16 -40.25
C LEU A 191 7.67 12.00 -41.19
N GLN A 192 8.88 11.52 -41.49
CA GLN A 192 9.79 12.26 -42.37
C GLN A 192 9.19 12.48 -43.77
N GLU A 193 8.40 11.52 -44.28
CA GLU A 193 7.71 11.63 -45.56
C GLU A 193 6.66 12.76 -45.54
N GLU A 194 5.81 12.79 -44.51
CA GLU A 194 4.81 13.83 -44.29
C GLU A 194 5.46 15.21 -44.14
N ARG A 195 6.60 15.29 -43.44
CA ARG A 195 7.37 16.53 -43.30
C ARG A 195 7.87 17.05 -44.65
N VAL A 196 8.42 16.17 -45.49
CA VAL A 196 8.91 16.54 -46.82
C VAL A 196 7.76 17.00 -47.71
N GLU A 197 6.61 16.31 -47.65
CA GLU A 197 5.42 16.70 -48.39
C GLU A 197 4.88 18.07 -47.93
N LEU A 198 4.86 18.32 -46.62
CA LEU A 198 4.45 19.59 -46.03
C LEU A 198 5.39 20.73 -46.45
N LEU A 199 6.71 20.54 -46.40
CA LEU A 199 7.69 21.52 -46.89
C LEU A 199 7.52 21.81 -48.38
N LYS A 200 7.27 20.77 -49.19
CA LYS A 200 7.00 20.92 -50.62
C LYS A 200 5.73 21.74 -50.87
N GLY A 201 4.67 21.51 -50.08
CA GLY A 201 3.43 22.28 -50.11
C GLY A 201 3.65 23.75 -49.78
N LEU A 202 4.39 24.03 -48.70
CA LEU A 202 4.71 25.40 -48.27
C LEU A 202 5.54 26.15 -49.32
N LYS A 203 6.59 25.52 -49.88
CA LYS A 203 7.43 26.11 -50.94
C LYS A 203 6.62 26.42 -52.20
N LYS A 204 5.71 25.53 -52.59
CA LYS A 204 4.80 25.75 -53.72
C LYS A 204 3.83 26.90 -53.46
N ASN A 205 3.36 27.08 -52.23
CA ASN A 205 2.50 28.20 -51.87
C ASN A 205 3.27 29.53 -51.88
N TRP A 206 4.51 29.52 -51.39
CA TRP A 206 5.40 30.67 -51.43
C TRP A 206 5.68 31.09 -52.88
N GLU A 207 5.96 30.15 -53.79
CA GLU A 207 6.19 30.44 -55.21
C GLU A 207 4.98 31.12 -55.87
N LYS A 208 3.76 30.66 -55.58
CA LYS A 208 2.53 31.28 -56.07
C LYS A 208 2.34 32.70 -55.56
N LEU A 209 2.49 32.91 -54.24
CA LEU A 209 2.37 34.24 -53.64
C LEU A 209 3.46 35.20 -54.11
N GLN A 210 4.66 34.69 -54.32
CA GLN A 210 5.77 35.47 -54.87
C GLN A 210 5.49 35.87 -56.31
N GLN A 211 4.94 34.98 -57.14
CA GLN A 211 4.51 35.31 -58.50
C GLN A 211 3.44 36.41 -58.49
N GLU A 212 2.45 36.34 -57.60
CA GLU A 212 1.44 37.38 -57.44
C GLU A 212 2.06 38.72 -57.00
N TYR A 213 3.01 38.68 -56.07
CA TYR A 213 3.74 39.87 -55.61
C TYR A 213 4.54 40.51 -56.76
N GLN A 214 5.25 39.71 -57.56
CA GLN A 214 6.01 40.19 -58.72
C GLN A 214 5.10 40.74 -59.84
N SER A 215 3.86 40.28 -59.93
CA SER A 215 2.86 40.80 -60.87
C SER A 215 2.23 42.13 -60.45
N LEU A 216 2.59 42.68 -59.28
CA LEU A 216 2.07 43.97 -58.82
C LEU A 216 2.55 45.12 -59.71
N PRO A 217 1.69 46.12 -59.98
CA PRO A 217 2.10 47.35 -60.66
C PRO A 217 3.19 48.09 -59.88
N LEU A 218 4.19 48.63 -60.59
CA LEU A 218 5.30 49.42 -60.03
C LEU A 218 4.83 50.63 -59.19
N LEU A 219 3.71 51.24 -59.60
CA LEU A 219 3.07 52.35 -58.88
C LEU A 219 1.94 51.85 -57.97
N THR A 220 2.17 51.92 -56.66
CA THR A 220 1.22 51.50 -55.60
C THR A 220 0.63 52.70 -54.85
N ASP A 221 0.20 53.74 -55.56
CA ASP A 221 -0.16 55.01 -54.92
C ASP A 221 -1.59 55.04 -54.34
N THR A 222 -2.45 54.09 -54.73
CA THR A 222 -3.81 54.02 -54.20
C THR A 222 -3.87 53.17 -52.94
N VAL A 223 -4.67 53.60 -51.95
CA VAL A 223 -4.85 52.91 -50.66
C VAL A 223 -5.13 51.40 -50.82
N PRO A 224 -6.01 50.94 -51.74
CA PRO A 224 -6.24 49.51 -51.94
C PRO A 224 -5.00 48.74 -52.46
N LYS A 225 -4.18 49.38 -53.32
CA LYS A 225 -2.94 48.77 -53.82
C LYS A 225 -1.89 48.65 -52.72
N MET A 226 -1.77 49.66 -51.85
CA MET A 226 -0.90 49.61 -50.68
C MET A 226 -1.30 48.48 -49.73
N ILE A 227 -2.60 48.35 -49.42
CA ILE A 227 -3.12 47.29 -48.55
C ILE A 227 -2.86 45.91 -49.16
N ARG A 228 -3.09 45.74 -50.48
CA ARG A 228 -2.82 44.47 -51.17
C ARG A 228 -1.34 44.09 -51.10
N LYS A 229 -0.44 45.05 -51.36
CA LYS A 229 1.02 44.84 -51.25
C LYS A 229 1.41 44.42 -49.83
N ALA A 230 0.97 45.17 -48.81
CA ALA A 230 1.27 44.87 -47.42
C ALA A 230 0.76 43.49 -46.99
N LYS A 231 -0.42 43.07 -47.47
CA LYS A 231 -0.97 41.73 -47.21
C LYS A 231 -0.09 40.64 -47.83
N LEU A 232 0.34 40.81 -49.08
CA LEU A 232 1.22 39.85 -49.76
C LEU A 232 2.58 39.75 -49.05
N GLU A 233 3.17 40.86 -48.63
CA GLU A 233 4.44 40.87 -47.88
C GLU A 233 4.32 40.17 -46.52
N ASN A 234 3.22 40.39 -45.79
CA ASN A 234 2.99 39.72 -44.52
C ASN A 234 2.81 38.21 -44.70
N ASN A 235 2.07 37.79 -45.72
CA ASN A 235 1.88 36.37 -46.04
C ASN A 235 3.20 35.69 -46.45
N LEU A 236 4.03 36.37 -47.25
CA LEU A 236 5.36 35.87 -47.63
C LEU A 236 6.27 35.71 -46.41
N LYS A 237 6.33 36.74 -45.55
CA LYS A 237 7.09 36.69 -44.29
C LYS A 237 6.61 35.57 -43.37
N GLN A 238 5.32 35.29 -43.34
CA GLN A 238 4.76 34.19 -42.55
C GLN A 238 5.21 32.84 -43.11
N LEU A 239 5.08 32.61 -44.42
CA LEU A 239 5.54 31.37 -45.06
C LEU A 239 7.04 31.14 -44.90
N GLU A 240 7.85 32.20 -45.01
CA GLU A 240 9.30 32.11 -44.79
C GLU A 240 9.62 31.65 -43.36
N LYS A 241 8.94 32.22 -42.36
CA LYS A 241 9.07 31.80 -40.96
C LYS A 241 8.62 30.35 -40.75
N ASP A 242 7.50 29.96 -41.34
CA ASP A 242 6.95 28.61 -41.19
C ASP A 242 7.90 27.57 -41.81
N ILE A 243 8.39 27.82 -43.03
CA ILE A 243 9.39 26.97 -43.71
C ILE A 243 10.65 26.84 -42.86
N LEU A 244 11.21 27.95 -42.38
CA LEU A 244 12.41 27.93 -41.53
C LEU A 244 12.19 27.15 -40.24
N THR A 245 11.00 27.28 -39.63
CA THR A 245 10.65 26.57 -38.40
C THR A 245 10.64 25.06 -38.64
N ILE A 246 10.09 24.61 -39.77
CA ILE A 246 10.02 23.18 -40.10
C ILE A 246 11.35 22.64 -40.62
N GLU A 247 12.16 23.43 -41.33
CA GLU A 247 13.49 23.02 -41.80
C GLU A 247 14.48 22.86 -40.64
N ASN A 248 14.51 23.83 -39.72
CA ASN A 248 15.41 23.81 -38.56
C ASN A 248 15.05 22.72 -37.53
N ASN A 249 13.78 22.32 -37.45
CA ASN A 249 13.31 21.32 -36.49
C ASN A 249 13.07 19.97 -37.18
N PRO A 250 13.99 18.99 -37.05
CA PRO A 250 13.84 17.68 -37.71
C PRO A 250 12.75 16.80 -37.10
N TYR A 251 12.51 16.93 -35.79
CA TYR A 251 11.52 16.15 -35.05
C TYR A 251 10.37 17.06 -34.62
N ILE A 252 9.15 16.79 -35.10
CA ILE A 252 7.95 17.59 -34.81
C ILE A 252 6.88 16.68 -34.21
N TYR A 253 6.36 17.08 -33.06
CA TYR A 253 5.28 16.39 -32.35
C TYR A 253 4.03 17.27 -32.32
N LEU A 254 2.90 16.71 -32.72
CA LEU A 254 1.59 17.35 -32.73
C LEU A 254 0.79 16.91 -31.50
N TYR A 255 0.19 17.85 -30.80
CA TYR A 255 -0.76 17.55 -29.73
C TYR A 255 -2.18 17.71 -30.29
N ASP A 256 -3.01 16.70 -30.13
CA ASP A 256 -4.42 16.81 -30.46
C ASP A 256 -5.11 17.55 -29.30
N ASP A 257 -5.38 18.84 -29.48
CA ASP A 257 -6.10 19.66 -28.48
C ASP A 257 -7.59 19.27 -28.34
N ASP A 258 -8.09 18.36 -29.19
CA ASP A 258 -9.50 17.95 -29.28
C ASP A 258 -9.97 16.99 -28.15
N GLN A 259 -9.10 16.61 -27.21
CA GLN A 259 -9.47 15.78 -26.04
C GLN A 259 -9.53 16.53 -24.71
N LYS A 260 -9.70 17.86 -24.71
CA LYS A 260 -9.86 18.65 -23.47
C LYS A 260 -11.28 18.64 -22.88
N ASP A 261 -12.28 18.13 -23.60
CA ASP A 261 -13.69 18.16 -23.18
C ASP A 261 -14.34 16.76 -23.13
N ALA A 262 -13.81 15.85 -22.29
CA ALA A 262 -14.49 14.60 -21.92
C ALA A 262 -14.25 14.25 -20.44
#